data_AF-A0A132TCW5-F1
#
_entry.id   AF-A0A132TCW5-F1
#
_cell.length_a   1.000
_cell.length_b   1.000
_cell.length_c   1.000
_cell.angle_alpha   90.00
_cell.angle_beta   90.00
_cell.angle_gamma   90.00
#
_symmetry.space_group_name_H-M   'P 1'
#
loop_
_entity.id
_entity.type
_entity.pdbx_description
1 polymer ?
#
loop_
_entity_poly.entity_id
_entity_poly.type
_entity_poly.pdbx_seq_one_letter_code
_entity_poly.pdbx_strand_id
1 'polypeptide(L)' 'MTALPPDPDPMNTPGERAGGVPPGETPPDSAQTRATANPDPTAGRNLTPRAVITFVAVAVFVLLFVATAVFLVIGMIG' A
#
# COMPACT_ATOMS: atom_id res chain seq x y z
N MET A 1 14.76 -44.06 34.65
CA MET A 1 15.04 -44.07 33.21
C MET A 1 13.70 -44.17 32.50
N THR A 2 13.35 -43.11 31.79
CA THR A 2 12.07 -42.87 31.11
C THR A 2 11.85 -43.92 30.03
N ALA A 3 10.74 -44.66 30.13
CA ALA A 3 10.28 -45.50 29.04
C ALA A 3 9.96 -44.62 27.83
N LEU A 4 10.56 -44.91 26.68
CA LEU A 4 10.20 -44.29 25.41
C LEU A 4 8.72 -44.62 25.14
N PRO A 5 7.86 -43.63 24.81
CA PRO A 5 6.49 -43.92 24.42
C PRO A 5 6.48 -44.94 23.27
N PRO A 6 5.59 -45.94 23.28
CA PRO A 6 5.48 -46.87 22.16
C PRO A 6 5.15 -46.10 20.88
N ASP A 7 5.80 -46.48 19.78
CA ASP A 7 5.58 -45.89 18.45
C ASP A 7 4.09 -46.08 18.06
N PRO A 8 3.36 -44.99 17.72
CA PRO A 8 1.94 -45.11 17.41
C PRO A 8 1.72 -45.96 16.16
N ASP A 9 0.77 -46.90 16.26
CA ASP A 9 0.34 -47.74 15.14
C ASP A 9 -0.18 -46.86 13.98
N PRO A 10 0.37 -46.95 12.75
CA PRO A 10 -0.05 -46.15 11.60
C PRO A 10 -1.55 -46.29 11.25
N MET A 11 -2.16 -47.41 11.65
CA MET A 11 -3.59 -47.65 11.44
C MET A 11 -4.48 -46.90 12.45
N ASN A 12 -3.89 -46.45 13.57
CA ASN A 12 -4.56 -45.71 14.64
C ASN A 12 -4.10 -44.26 14.77
N THR A 13 -3.14 -43.81 13.95
CA THR A 13 -2.90 -42.37 13.78
C THR A 13 -3.95 -41.81 12.84
N PRO A 14 -4.87 -40.93 13.29
CA PRO A 14 -5.67 -40.15 12.36
C PRO A 14 -4.68 -39.36 11.52
N GLY A 15 -4.60 -39.66 10.22
CA GLY A 15 -3.86 -38.79 9.31
C GLY A 15 -4.48 -37.42 9.46
N GLU A 16 -3.70 -36.44 9.92
CA GLU A 16 -4.11 -35.04 9.76
C GLU A 16 -4.38 -34.90 8.27
N ARG A 17 -5.65 -34.70 7.89
CA ARG A 17 -5.96 -34.26 6.54
C ARG A 17 -5.23 -32.93 6.45
N ALA A 18 -4.14 -32.90 5.69
CA ALA A 18 -3.62 -31.66 5.17
C ALA A 18 -4.86 -30.91 4.65
N GLY A 19 -5.20 -29.81 5.33
CA GLY A 19 -6.32 -28.96 4.98
C GLY A 19 -6.01 -28.27 3.67
N GLY A 20 -6.02 -29.06 2.60
CA GLY A 20 -5.86 -28.60 1.25
C GLY A 20 -7.14 -27.89 0.86
N VAL A 21 -6.97 -26.65 0.42
CA VAL A 21 -8.04 -25.91 -0.25
C VAL A 21 -8.63 -26.75 -1.40
N PRO A 22 -9.95 -26.78 -1.57
CA PRO A 22 -10.59 -27.52 -2.66
C PRO A 22 -9.97 -27.16 -4.01
N PRO A 23 -9.64 -28.14 -4.87
CA PRO A 23 -9.19 -27.88 -6.23
C PRO A 23 -10.27 -27.04 -6.96
N GLY A 24 -9.96 -25.77 -7.23
CA GLY A 24 -10.93 -24.77 -7.73
C GLY A 24 -10.87 -23.43 -6.98
N GLU A 25 -10.31 -23.39 -5.77
CA GLU A 25 -9.73 -22.17 -5.21
C GLU A 25 -8.42 -21.91 -5.95
N THR A 26 -8.54 -21.48 -7.21
CA THR A 26 -7.40 -21.17 -8.06
C THR A 26 -6.46 -20.26 -7.26
N PRO A 27 -5.21 -20.68 -6.99
CA PRO A 27 -4.18 -19.77 -6.52
C PRO A 27 -4.23 -18.51 -7.40
N PRO A 28 -4.06 -17.30 -6.85
CA PRO A 28 -3.99 -16.11 -7.68
C PRO A 28 -3.00 -16.39 -8.80
N ASP A 29 -3.38 -16.00 -9.99
CA ASP A 29 -2.81 -16.43 -11.26
C ASP A 29 -1.31 -16.05 -11.30
N SER A 30 -0.46 -16.91 -10.73
CA SER A 30 0.88 -16.54 -10.25
C SER A 30 1.91 -16.40 -11.37
N ALA A 31 1.47 -16.59 -12.62
CA ALA A 31 2.30 -16.54 -13.82
C ALA A 31 1.61 -15.78 -14.97
N GLN A 32 0.73 -14.82 -14.68
CA GLN A 32 0.10 -14.03 -15.74
C GLN A 32 1.11 -13.06 -16.37
N THR A 33 1.27 -13.17 -17.69
CA THR A 33 2.03 -12.21 -18.52
C THR A 33 1.17 -11.03 -18.98
N ARG A 34 -0.11 -11.01 -18.58
CA ARG A 34 -1.10 -10.01 -18.96
C ARG A 34 -1.89 -9.57 -17.74
N ALA A 35 -2.23 -8.29 -17.69
CA ALA A 35 -3.06 -7.73 -16.64
C ALA A 35 -4.48 -8.31 -16.69
N THR A 36 -5.08 -8.52 -15.51
CA THR A 36 -6.48 -8.91 -15.33
C THR A 36 -7.41 -7.92 -16.06
N ALA A 37 -8.51 -8.41 -16.65
CA ALA A 37 -9.52 -7.58 -17.30
C ALA A 37 -10.31 -6.66 -16.34
N ASN A 38 -9.99 -6.71 -15.05
CA ASN A 38 -10.60 -5.85 -14.03
C ASN A 38 -10.03 -4.43 -14.21
N PRO A 39 -10.87 -3.41 -14.32
CA PRO A 39 -10.40 -2.03 -14.36
C PRO A 39 -9.59 -1.74 -13.10
N ASP A 40 -8.35 -1.29 -13.26
CA ASP A 40 -7.61 -0.76 -12.13
C ASP A 40 -8.37 0.43 -11.57
N PRO A 41 -8.49 0.57 -10.24
CA PRO A 41 -9.04 1.77 -9.66
C PRO A 41 -8.16 2.95 -10.10
N THR A 42 -8.66 3.75 -11.04
CA THR A 42 -7.97 4.96 -11.46
C THR A 42 -7.81 5.83 -10.23
N ALA A 43 -6.56 6.16 -9.90
CA ALA A 43 -6.25 7.22 -8.97
C ALA A 43 -6.85 8.51 -9.56
N GLY A 44 -8.09 8.80 -9.20
CA GLY A 44 -8.80 9.94 -9.73
C GLY A 44 -8.06 11.23 -9.37
N ARG A 45 -8.33 12.31 -10.12
CA ARG A 45 -7.90 13.67 -9.76
C ARG A 45 -8.69 14.16 -8.54
N ASN A 46 -8.65 13.38 -7.47
CA ASN A 46 -9.39 13.62 -6.25
C ASN A 46 -8.52 14.57 -5.46
N LEU A 47 -8.69 15.87 -5.70
CA LEU A 47 -8.15 16.89 -4.82
C LEU A 47 -8.80 16.70 -3.45
N THR A 48 -8.16 15.87 -2.62
CA THR A 48 -8.59 15.69 -1.25
C THR A 48 -8.59 17.07 -0.56
N PRO A 49 -9.48 17.33 0.40
CA PRO A 49 -9.48 18.60 1.13
C PRO A 49 -8.10 18.96 1.68
N ARG A 50 -7.33 17.95 2.11
CA ARG A 50 -5.93 18.10 2.54
C ARG A 50 -5.03 18.64 1.42
N ALA A 51 -5.11 18.08 0.22
CA ALA A 51 -4.33 18.56 -0.92
C ALA A 51 -4.64 20.03 -1.24
N VAL A 52 -5.91 20.42 -1.24
CA VAL A 52 -6.33 21.82 -1.47
C VAL A 52 -5.73 22.75 -0.41
N ILE A 53 -5.85 22.39 0.87
CA ILE A 53 -5.27 23.17 1.97
C ILE A 53 -3.76 23.33 1.80
N THR A 54 -3.05 22.25 1.45
CA THR A 54 -1.61 22.30 1.20
C THR A 54 -1.27 23.26 0.05
N PHE A 55 -1.99 23.20 -1.08
CA PHE A 55 -1.74 24.11 -2.20
C PHE A 55 -1.99 25.57 -1.83
N VAL A 56 -3.06 25.86 -1.09
CA VAL A 56 -3.36 27.22 -0.60
C VAL A 56 -2.24 27.71 0.31
N ALA A 57 -1.79 26.90 1.27
CA ALA A 57 -0.69 27.26 2.17
C ALA A 57 0.61 27.57 1.41
N VAL A 58 0.97 26.74 0.43
CA VAL A 58 2.14 26.96 -0.44
C VAL A 58 1.98 28.24 -1.26
N ALA A 59 0.81 28.49 -1.84
CA ALA A 59 0.55 29.69 -2.62
C ALA A 59 0.71 30.97 -1.77
N VAL A 60 0.15 30.98 -0.56
CA VAL A 60 0.31 32.10 0.39
C VAL A 60 1.78 32.30 0.75
N PHE A 61 2.51 31.24 1.05
CA PHE A 61 3.93 31.32 1.36
C PHE A 61 4.74 31.93 0.21
N VAL A 62 4.51 31.47 -1.02
CA VAL A 62 5.19 32.01 -2.22
C VAL A 62 4.86 33.49 -2.42
N LEU A 63 3.61 33.89 -2.25
CA LEU A 63 3.21 35.30 -2.36
C LEU A 63 3.92 36.18 -1.34
N LEU A 64 3.99 35.74 -0.08
CA LEU A 64 4.73 36.46 0.97
C LEU A 64 6.21 36.56 0.63
N PHE A 65 6.83 35.46 0.20
CA PHE A 65 8.24 35.44 -0.18
C PHE A 65 8.54 36.42 -1.32
N VAL A 66 7.72 36.41 -2.38
CA VAL A 66 7.85 37.34 -3.51
C VAL A 66 7.66 38.78 -3.06
N ALA A 67 6.65 39.06 -2.24
CA ALA A 67 6.40 40.40 -1.72
C ALA A 67 7.60 40.93 -0.90
N THR A 68 8.18 40.09 -0.02
CA THR A 68 9.37 40.45 0.75
C THR A 68 10.58 40.66 -0.15
N ALA A 69 10.79 39.80 -1.14
CA ALA A 69 11.91 39.94 -2.09
C ALA A 69 11.81 41.26 -2.86
N VAL A 70 10.64 41.60 -3.38
CA VAL A 70 10.39 42.87 -4.09
C VAL A 70 10.63 44.06 -3.16
N PHE A 71 10.12 44.01 -1.92
CA PHE A 71 10.33 45.05 -0.93
C PHE A 71 11.84 45.30 -0.67
N LEU A 72 12.61 44.24 -0.48
CA LEU A 72 14.06 44.32 -0.26
C LEU A 72 14.80 44.87 -1.47
N VAL A 73 14.43 44.45 -2.68
CA VAL A 73 15.04 44.94 -3.93
C VAL A 73 14.78 46.44 -4.10
N ILE A 74 13.55 46.89 -3.89
CA ILE A 74 13.20 48.32 -3.96
C ILE A 74 14.00 49.11 -2.92
N GLY A 75 14.08 48.63 -1.68
CA GLY A 75 14.84 49.28 -0.61
C GLY A 75 16.36 49.25 -0.78
N MET A 76 16.90 48.43 -1.69
CA MET A 76 18.32 48.39 -2.03
C MET A 76 18.68 49.32 -3.20
N ILE A 77 17.70 49.62 -4.07
CA ILE A 77 17.89 50.44 -5.28
C ILE A 77 17.56 51.92 -5.02
N GLY A 78 16.64 52.22 -4.09
CA GLY A 78 16.33 53.58 -3.64
C GLY A 78 17.23 54.04 -2.51
#